data_AF-A0AAC8PXW9-F1
#
_entry.id   AF-A0AAC8PXW9-F1
#
_cell.length_a   1.000
_cell.length_b   1.000
_cell.length_c   1.000
_cell.angle_alpha   90.00
_cell.angle_beta   90.00
_cell.angle_gamma   90.00
#
_symmetry.space_group_name_H-M   'P 1'
#
loop_
_entity.id
_entity.type
_entity.pdbx_description
1 polymer ?
#
loop_
_entity_poly.entity_id
_entity_poly.type
_entity_poly.pdbx_seq_one_letter_code
_entity_poly.pdbx_strand_id
1 'polypeptide(L)'
;MFDVLNTLTAMTYNNIVALSPVDTGRYRNAHHFSHGSPSHAMSGATSIRIPVGDYRPIYIQNNLPYALRIENGWSGQAPSGVHGNAVNSALASLG
;
A
#
# COMPACT_ATOMS: atom_id res chain seq x y z
N MET A 1 4.11 -7.84 -20.15
CA MET A 1 3.56 -6.51 -20.44
C MET A 1 2.39 -6.15 -19.50
N PHE A 2 1.30 -6.94 -19.46
CA PHE A 2 0.25 -6.82 -18.41
C PHE A 2 0.67 -7.47 -17.07
N ASP A 3 1.60 -8.43 -17.14
CA ASP A 3 2.13 -9.16 -15.99
C ASP A 3 2.78 -8.24 -14.95
N VAL A 4 3.72 -7.38 -15.35
CA VAL A 4 4.52 -6.55 -14.42
C VAL A 4 3.65 -5.69 -13.49
N LEU A 5 2.59 -5.06 -14.00
CA LEU A 5 1.67 -4.26 -13.18
C LEU A 5 0.95 -5.13 -12.14
N ASN A 6 0.46 -6.31 -12.57
CA ASN A 6 -0.24 -7.24 -11.69
C ASN A 6 0.72 -7.90 -10.69
N THR A 7 1.93 -8.26 -11.11
CA THR A 7 2.99 -8.80 -10.25
C THR A 7 3.37 -7.78 -9.18
N LEU A 8 3.63 -6.52 -9.56
CA LEU A 8 3.94 -5.45 -8.61
C LEU A 8 2.79 -5.21 -7.64
N THR A 9 1.54 -5.20 -8.14
CA THR A 9 0.35 -5.03 -7.30
C THR A 9 0.24 -6.17 -6.28
N ALA A 10 0.41 -7.43 -6.72
CA ALA A 10 0.33 -8.61 -5.87
C ALA A 10 1.46 -8.67 -4.82
N MET A 11 2.70 -8.37 -5.20
CA MET A 11 3.83 -8.30 -4.28
C MET A 11 3.63 -7.21 -3.23
N THR A 12 3.21 -6.02 -3.67
CA THR A 12 2.95 -4.89 -2.76
C THR A 12 1.83 -5.25 -1.78
N TYR A 13 0.76 -5.88 -2.26
CA TYR A 13 -0.34 -6.35 -1.41
C TYR A 13 0.14 -7.34 -0.34
N ASN A 14 0.92 -8.36 -0.72
CA ASN A 14 1.45 -9.34 0.21
C ASN A 14 2.33 -8.69 1.28
N ASN A 15 3.19 -7.75 0.89
CA ASN A 15 4.04 -7.01 1.82
C ASN A 15 3.22 -6.13 2.77
N ILE A 16 2.19 -5.45 2.27
CA ILE A 16 1.26 -4.69 3.12
C ILE A 16 0.61 -5.59 4.16
N VAL A 17 0.13 -6.76 3.76
CA VAL A 17 -0.52 -7.71 4.67
C VAL A 17 0.45 -8.16 5.77
N ALA A 18 1.71 -8.45 5.40
CA ALA A 18 2.76 -8.89 6.32
C ALA A 18 3.18 -7.80 7.32
N LEU A 19 3.31 -6.55 6.85
CA LEU A 19 3.74 -5.40 7.67
C LEU A 19 2.59 -4.76 8.46
N SER A 20 1.34 -5.02 8.06
CA SER A 20 0.16 -4.46 8.72
C SER A 20 -0.02 -4.98 10.15
N PRO A 21 -0.23 -4.10 11.15
CA PRO A 21 -0.51 -4.50 12.52
C PRO A 21 -1.65 -5.51 12.62
N VAL A 22 -1.39 -6.61 13.34
CA VAL A 22 -2.30 -7.77 13.44
C VAL A 22 -3.39 -7.57 14.49
N ASP A 23 -3.22 -6.61 15.40
CA ASP A 23 -3.94 -6.47 16.67
C ASP A 23 -5.45 -6.80 16.59
N THR A 24 -6.18 -6.10 15.72
CA THR A 24 -7.60 -6.40 15.40
C THR A 24 -7.80 -6.84 13.95
N GLY A 25 -6.73 -6.91 13.16
CA GLY A 25 -6.77 -7.15 11.71
C GLY A 25 -7.46 -6.04 10.89
N ARG A 26 -8.04 -5.02 11.54
CA ARG A 26 -8.80 -3.95 10.86
C ARG A 26 -7.93 -3.16 9.89
N TYR A 27 -6.70 -2.83 10.28
CA TYR A 27 -5.76 -2.14 9.40
C TYR A 27 -5.44 -2.95 8.15
N ARG A 28 -5.11 -4.23 8.34
CA ARG A 28 -4.80 -5.19 7.27
C ARG A 28 -5.92 -5.33 6.25
N ASN A 29 -7.19 -5.25 6.67
CA ASN A 29 -8.34 -5.41 5.78
C ASN A 29 -8.87 -4.08 5.17
N ALA A 30 -8.24 -2.94 5.48
CA ALA A 30 -8.74 -1.62 5.08
C ALA A 30 -8.01 -1.01 3.87
N HIS A 31 -7.12 -1.77 3.22
CA HIS A 31 -6.32 -1.30 2.09
C HIS A 31 -7.07 -1.47 0.77
N HIS A 32 -7.17 -0.39 -0.01
CA HIS A 32 -7.75 -0.38 -1.34
C HIS A 32 -6.68 -0.08 -2.40
N PHE A 33 -6.71 -0.84 -3.47
CA PHE A 33 -5.84 -0.67 -4.62
C PHE A 33 -6.63 -0.16 -5.83
N SER A 34 -6.07 0.77 -6.57
CA SER A 34 -6.65 1.30 -7.79
C SER A 34 -5.57 1.61 -8.82
N HIS A 35 -5.91 1.53 -10.11
CA HIS A 35 -4.97 1.77 -11.21
C HIS A 35 -5.37 3.02 -11.99
N GLY A 36 -4.39 3.89 -12.26
CA GLY A 36 -4.52 5.11 -13.06
C GLY A 36 -5.15 6.30 -12.35
N SER A 37 -6.07 6.07 -11.41
CA SER A 37 -6.65 7.12 -10.56
C SER A 37 -6.92 6.58 -9.16
N PRO A 38 -6.81 7.42 -8.11
CA PRO A 38 -7.22 7.02 -6.77
C PRO A 38 -8.72 6.69 -6.73
N SER A 39 -9.09 5.80 -5.81
CA SER A 39 -10.48 5.46 -5.55
C SER A 39 -11.22 6.64 -4.93
N HIS A 40 -12.32 7.05 -5.58
CA HIS A 40 -13.23 8.10 -5.12
C HIS A 40 -14.20 7.60 -4.04
N ALA A 41 -14.21 6.29 -3.75
CA ALA A 41 -14.99 5.71 -2.66
C ALA A 41 -14.41 6.05 -1.27
N MET A 42 -13.23 6.68 -1.20
CA MET A 42 -12.49 6.95 0.01
C MET A 42 -12.03 8.41 0.05
N SER A 43 -12.86 9.29 0.63
CA SER A 43 -12.49 10.68 0.93
C SER A 43 -11.78 10.76 2.28
N GLY A 44 -10.65 11.47 2.37
CA GLY A 44 -9.87 11.63 3.61
C GLY A 44 -8.89 10.51 3.94
N ALA A 45 -8.70 9.55 3.04
CA ALA A 45 -7.79 8.42 3.22
C ALA A 45 -6.32 8.81 3.00
N THR A 46 -5.40 8.19 3.75
CA THR A 46 -3.97 8.17 3.37
C THR A 46 -3.82 7.45 2.05
N SER A 47 -3.18 8.11 1.09
CA SER A 47 -2.96 7.56 -0.25
C SER A 47 -1.49 7.63 -0.66
N ILE A 48 -0.95 6.54 -1.21
CA ILE A 48 0.34 6.53 -1.89
C ILE A 48 0.14 6.26 -3.38
N ARG A 49 0.88 6.99 -4.21
CA ARG A 49 0.97 6.80 -5.65
C ARG A 49 2.30 6.12 -5.98
N ILE A 50 2.24 4.98 -6.64
CA ILE A 50 3.40 4.24 -7.12
C ILE A 50 3.50 4.44 -8.64
N PRO A 51 4.51 5.17 -9.14
CA PRO A 51 4.79 5.24 -10.57
C PRO A 51 5.32 3.89 -11.07
N VAL A 52 4.87 3.44 -12.24
CA VAL A 52 5.29 2.17 -12.85
C VAL A 52 5.72 2.41 -14.29
N GLY A 53 6.91 2.98 -14.50
CA GLY A 53 7.40 3.34 -15.84
C GLY A 53 6.37 4.12 -16.65
N ASP A 54 6.16 3.72 -17.90
CA ASP A 54 5.16 4.29 -18.81
C ASP A 54 3.72 3.76 -18.57
N TYR A 55 3.52 2.90 -17.58
CA TYR A 55 2.21 2.33 -17.25
C TYR A 55 1.38 3.23 -16.34
N ARG A 56 0.08 2.91 -16.24
CA ARG A 56 -0.85 3.56 -15.32
C ARG A 56 -0.34 3.38 -13.88
N PRO A 57 -0.23 4.45 -13.08
CA PRO A 57 0.26 4.34 -11.70
C PRO A 57 -0.69 3.50 -10.84
N ILE A 58 -0.13 2.87 -9.80
CA ILE A 58 -0.91 2.16 -8.78
C ILE A 58 -1.16 3.14 -7.63
N TYR A 59 -2.38 3.18 -7.12
CA TYR A 59 -2.77 3.94 -5.94
C TYR A 59 -3.17 2.98 -4.83
N ILE A 60 -2.65 3.23 -3.63
CA ILE A 60 -2.97 2.49 -2.41
C ILE A 60 -3.61 3.45 -1.45
N GLN A 61 -4.77 3.10 -0.89
CA GLN A 61 -5.53 3.94 0.04
C GLN A 61 -5.93 3.18 1.30
N ASN A 62 -5.93 3.88 2.42
CA ASN A 62 -6.49 3.41 3.68
C ASN A 62 -7.25 4.54 4.39
N ASN A 63 -8.53 4.31 4.72
CA ASN A 63 -9.42 5.34 5.27
C ASN A 63 -9.57 5.26 6.80
N LEU A 64 -8.70 4.50 7.49
CA LEU A 64 -8.76 4.48 8.94
C LEU A 64 -8.22 5.82 9.48
N PRO A 65 -8.88 6.44 10.47
CA PRO A 65 -8.46 7.73 11.01
C PRO A 65 -7.05 7.69 11.65
N TYR A 66 -6.57 6.49 11.99
CA TYR A 66 -5.23 6.24 12.52
C TYR A 66 -4.22 5.74 11.48
N ALA A 67 -4.61 5.57 10.21
CA ALA A 67 -3.71 5.05 9.17
C ALA A 67 -2.48 5.93 8.98
N LEU A 68 -2.67 7.25 8.95
CA LEU A 68 -1.55 8.20 8.89
C LEU A 68 -0.57 8.04 10.05
N ARG A 69 -1.05 7.70 11.25
CA ARG A 69 -0.17 7.49 12.41
C ARG A 69 0.67 6.24 12.23
N ILE A 70 0.08 5.16 11.73
CA ILE A 70 0.79 3.91 11.42
C ILE A 70 1.87 4.16 10.36
N GLU A 71 1.56 4.93 9.32
CA GLU A 71 2.55 5.31 8.30
C GLU A 71 3.67 6.21 8.86
N ASN A 72 3.43 6.91 9.97
CA ASN A 72 4.44 7.71 10.69
C ASN A 72 5.04 7.00 11.91
N GLY A 73 5.06 5.66 11.91
CA GLY A 73 5.84 4.87 12.86
C GLY A 73 5.16 4.52 14.18
N TRP A 74 3.84 4.67 14.28
CA TRP A 74 3.09 4.18 15.44
C TRP A 74 2.93 2.65 15.49
N SER A 75 3.32 1.93 14.43
CA SER A 75 3.29 0.47 14.40
C SER A 75 4.63 -0.10 14.84
N GLY A 76 4.65 -0.91 15.91
CA GLY A 76 5.85 -1.69 16.29
C GLY A 76 6.27 -2.72 15.24
N GLN A 77 5.34 -3.17 14.38
CA GLN A 77 5.62 -4.08 13.27
C GLN A 77 6.13 -3.36 12.01
N ALA A 78 5.84 -2.08 11.87
CA ALA A 78 6.27 -1.27 10.74
C ALA A 78 6.64 0.15 11.21
N PRO A 79 7.81 0.32 11.86
CA PRO A 79 8.23 1.59 12.46
C PRO A 79 8.47 2.70 11.43
N SER A 80 8.73 2.32 10.17
CA SER A 80 8.95 3.26 9.05
C SER A 80 7.74 3.38 8.12
N GLY A 81 6.57 2.88 8.54
CA GLY A 81 5.33 2.86 7.76
C GLY A 81 5.12 1.56 6.96
N VAL A 82 3.86 1.27 6.63
CA VAL A 82 3.49 0.01 5.97
C VAL A 82 3.54 0.17 4.46
N HIS A 83 2.95 1.23 3.91
CA HIS A 83 2.89 1.45 2.47
C HIS A 83 4.28 1.71 1.88
N GLY A 84 5.08 2.57 2.51
CA GLY A 84 6.44 2.87 2.04
C GLY A 84 7.34 1.63 1.99
N ASN A 85 7.38 0.88 3.10
CA ASN A 85 8.18 -0.35 3.18
C ASN A 85 7.69 -1.42 2.19
N ALA A 86 6.38 -1.60 2.06
CA ALA A 86 5.83 -2.59 1.13
C ALA A 86 6.18 -2.31 -0.33
N VAL A 87 6.14 -1.04 -0.74
CA VAL A 87 6.52 -0.60 -2.09
C VAL A 87 8.00 -0.82 -2.33
N ASN A 88 8.86 -0.41 -1.39
CA ASN A 88 10.30 -0.61 -1.51
C ASN A 88 10.67 -2.09 -1.65
N SER A 89 10.05 -2.97 -0.83
CA SER A 89 10.27 -4.42 -0.94
C SER A 89 9.75 -4.99 -2.26
N ALA A 90 8.61 -4.51 -2.77
CA ALA A 90 8.07 -4.98 -4.04
C ALA A 90 8.92 -4.55 -5.24
N LEU A 91 9.39 -3.30 -5.26
CA LEU A 91 10.30 -2.79 -6.29
C LEU A 91 11.64 -3.53 -6.28
N ALA A 92 12.20 -3.80 -5.09
CA ALA A 92 13.43 -4.58 -4.95
C ALA A 92 13.29 -6.04 -5.43
N SER A 93 12.07 -6.59 -5.47
CA SER A 93 11.82 -7.96 -5.94
C SER A 93 11.60 -8.06 -7.46
N LEU A 94 11.48 -6.91 -8.15
CA LEU A 94 11.26 -6.81 -9.60
C LEU A 94 12.52 -6.40 -10.37
N GLY A 95 13.57 -5.96 -9.68
CA GLY A 95 14.90 -5.69 -10.26
C GLY A 95 15.78 -6.93 -10.23
#